data_AF-X1ENL0-F1
#
_entry.id   AF-X1ENL0-F1
#
_cell.length_a   1.000
_cell.length_b   1.000
_cell.length_c   1.000
_cell.angle_alpha   90.00
_cell.angle_beta   90.00
_cell.angle_gamma   90.00
#
_symmetry.space_group_name_H-M   'P 1'
#
loop_
_entity.id
_entity.type
_entity.pdbx_description
1 polymer ?
#
loop_
_entity_poly.entity_id
_entity_poly.type
_entity_poly.pdbx_seq_one_letter_code
_entity_poly.pdbx_strand_id
1 'polypeptide(L)'
;MVVLIIQIPLCIGAIFFRKKFPEWHEKAGFKPSSLMIKIVGILGAVFSTLFLLLLFTDPDAGLIISLIVFPFMGIGIMLYLIKNAKLKKEGIDIKAMMKKLPESVRLDD
;
A
#
# COMPACT_ATOMS: atom_id res chain seq x y z
N MET A 1 -0.66 1.88 -16.40
CA MET A 1 -1.29 0.77 -15.65
C MET A 1 -0.74 0.58 -14.23
N VAL A 2 0.57 0.37 -14.05
CA VAL A 2 1.17 0.10 -12.71
C VAL A 2 0.83 1.19 -11.67
N VAL A 3 0.80 2.46 -12.09
CA VAL A 3 0.47 3.60 -11.22
C VAL A 3 -0.91 3.45 -10.58
N LEU A 4 -1.94 3.06 -11.35
CA LEU A 4 -3.33 2.95 -10.87
C LEU A 4 -3.54 1.80 -9.88
N ILE A 5 -2.81 0.70 -10.08
CA ILE A 5 -2.92 -0.52 -9.26
C ILE A 5 -2.30 -0.29 -7.88
N ILE A 6 -1.24 0.51 -7.81
CA ILE A 6 -0.61 0.92 -6.55
C ILE A 6 -1.38 2.09 -5.89
N GLN A 7 -2.07 2.91 -6.69
CA GLN A 7 -2.81 4.08 -6.20
C GLN A 7 -3.96 3.72 -5.27
N ILE A 8 -4.67 2.60 -5.49
CA ILE A 8 -5.75 2.15 -4.60
C ILE A 8 -5.19 1.80 -3.19
N PRO A 9 -4.18 0.91 -3.05
CA PRO A 9 -3.51 0.66 -1.78
C PRO A 9 -2.92 1.92 -1.12
N LEU A 10 -2.37 2.85 -1.91
CA LEU A 10 -1.80 4.09 -1.37
C LEU A 10 -2.88 5.03 -0.83
N CYS A 11 -4.01 5.19 -1.53
CA CYS A 11 -5.13 6.00 -1.05
C CYS A 11 -5.72 5.44 0.25
N ILE A 12 -5.90 4.12 0.33
CA ILE A 12 -6.37 3.44 1.54
C ILE A 12 -5.32 3.56 2.66
N GLY A 13 -4.05 3.38 2.31
CA GLY A 13 -2.91 3.53 3.20
C GLY A 13 -2.86 4.94 3.81
N ALA A 14 -3.01 5.99 3.02
CA ALA A 14 -2.98 7.37 3.50
C ALA A 14 -4.04 7.65 4.59
N ILE A 15 -5.22 7.04 4.49
CA ILE A 15 -6.27 7.13 5.50
C ILE A 15 -5.85 6.40 6.79
N PHE A 16 -5.24 5.23 6.67
CA PHE A 16 -4.87 4.38 7.81
C PHE A 16 -3.57 4.79 8.51
N PHE A 17 -2.55 5.19 7.74
CA PHE A 17 -1.23 5.59 8.23
C PHE A 17 -1.33 6.78 9.17
N ARG A 18 -2.17 7.76 8.86
CA ARG A 18 -2.41 8.90 9.77
C ARG A 18 -2.93 8.50 11.14
N LYS A 19 -3.81 7.50 11.20
CA LYS A 19 -4.39 7.03 12.47
C LYS A 19 -3.40 6.16 13.24
N LYS A 20 -2.53 5.44 12.53
CA LYS A 20 -1.60 4.46 13.11
C LYS A 20 -0.23 5.05 13.47
N PHE A 21 0.20 6.08 12.76
CA PHE A 21 1.49 6.78 12.92
C PHE A 21 1.27 8.31 12.85
N PRO A 22 0.66 8.90 13.89
CA PRO A 22 0.42 10.34 13.94
C PRO A 22 1.73 11.15 13.90
N GLU A 23 2.82 10.64 14.48
CA GLU A 23 4.12 11.32 14.48
C GLU A 23 4.65 11.62 13.07
N TRP A 24 4.41 10.75 12.09
CA TRP A 24 4.87 10.96 10.71
C TRP A 24 4.11 12.10 10.03
N HIS A 25 2.86 12.32 10.44
CA HIS A 25 2.06 13.42 9.93
C HIS A 25 2.44 14.75 10.58
N GLU A 26 2.85 14.74 11.85
CA GLU A 26 3.34 15.93 12.55
C GLU A 26 4.68 16.41 12.02
N LYS A 27 5.55 15.48 11.58
CA LYS A 27 6.84 15.79 10.92
C LYS A 27 6.72 16.10 9.43
N ALA A 28 5.57 15.81 8.80
CA ALA A 28 5.36 16.14 7.40
C ALA A 28 5.24 17.65 7.17
N GLY A 29 5.91 18.17 6.13
CA GLY A 29 5.79 19.58 5.71
C GLY A 29 4.40 19.96 5.19
N PHE A 30 3.58 18.97 4.83
CA PHE A 30 2.19 19.15 4.41
C PHE A 30 1.24 18.54 5.43
N LYS A 31 0.41 19.38 6.06
CA LYS A 31 -0.50 19.00 7.17
C LYS A 31 -1.99 19.17 6.79
N PRO A 32 -2.50 18.44 5.78
CA PRO A 32 -3.90 18.55 5.39
C PRO A 32 -4.82 18.08 6.52
N SER A 33 -6.03 18.66 6.57
CA SER A 33 -6.99 18.33 7.62
C SER A 33 -7.44 16.86 7.54
N SER A 34 -7.86 16.32 8.69
CA SER A 34 -8.39 14.96 8.81
C SER A 34 -9.48 14.63 7.79
N LEU A 35 -10.36 15.62 7.59
CA LEU A 35 -11.47 15.54 6.69
C LEU A 35 -10.99 15.54 5.23
N MET A 36 -10.03 16.40 4.89
CA MET A 36 -9.46 16.51 3.55
C MET A 36 -8.76 15.22 3.12
N ILE A 37 -7.95 14.60 3.99
CA ILE A 37 -7.27 13.33 3.66
C ILE A 37 -8.29 12.21 3.42
N LYS A 38 -9.35 12.14 4.23
CA LYS A 38 -10.42 11.15 4.03
C LYS A 38 -11.13 11.38 2.71
N ILE A 39 -11.52 12.61 2.39
CA ILE A 39 -12.23 12.95 1.16
C ILE A 39 -11.35 12.63 -0.06
N VAL A 40 -10.11 13.12 -0.08
CA VAL A 40 -9.17 12.89 -1.19
C VAL A 40 -8.81 11.41 -1.32
N GLY A 41 -8.62 10.71 -0.19
CA GLY A 41 -8.36 9.27 -0.20
C GLY A 41 -9.53 8.45 -0.75
N ILE A 42 -10.76 8.78 -0.35
CA ILE A 42 -11.97 8.12 -0.86
C ILE A 42 -12.16 8.43 -2.34
N LEU A 43 -12.08 9.70 -2.75
CA LEU A 43 -12.19 10.09 -4.15
C LEU A 43 -11.13 9.40 -5.00
N GLY A 44 -9.87 9.42 -4.56
CA GLY A 44 -8.77 8.76 -5.25
C GLY A 44 -8.99 7.25 -5.40
N ALA A 45 -9.47 6.57 -4.35
CA ALA A 45 -9.80 5.14 -4.43
C ALA A 45 -10.98 4.86 -5.37
N VAL A 46 -12.05 5.66 -5.32
CA VAL A 46 -13.23 5.50 -6.18
C VAL A 46 -12.86 5.73 -7.65
N PHE A 47 -12.19 6.84 -7.97
CA PHE A 47 -11.77 7.14 -9.35
C PHE A 47 -10.81 6.07 -9.88
N SER A 48 -9.84 5.62 -9.08
CA SER A 48 -8.91 4.57 -9.49
C SER A 48 -9.63 3.24 -9.75
N THR A 49 -10.65 2.92 -8.94
CA THR A 49 -11.48 1.71 -9.12
C THR A 49 -12.31 1.79 -10.40
N LEU A 50 -12.98 2.93 -10.64
CA LEU A 50 -13.73 3.15 -11.87
C LEU A 50 -12.84 3.05 -13.11
N PHE A 51 -11.63 3.60 -13.04
CA PHE A 51 -10.66 3.53 -14.13
C PHE A 51 -10.16 2.11 -14.36
N LEU A 52 -9.94 1.33 -13.29
CA LEU A 52 -9.61 -0.09 -13.41
C LEU A 52 -10.73 -0.87 -14.09
N LEU A 53 -11.99 -0.63 -13.72
CA LEU A 53 -13.14 -1.25 -14.37
C LEU A 53 -13.26 -0.86 -15.85
N LEU A 54 -12.96 0.41 -16.18
CA LEU A 54 -12.91 0.88 -17.56
C LEU A 54 -11.81 0.16 -18.35
N LEU A 55 -10.65 -0.09 -17.76
CA LEU A 55 -9.56 -0.85 -18.41
C LEU A 55 -9.96 -2.30 -18.74
N PHE A 56 -10.95 -2.88 -18.07
CA PHE A 56 -11.50 -4.19 -18.43
C PHE A 56 -12.51 -4.15 -19.58
N THR A 57 -12.99 -2.97 -19.97
CA THR A 57 -13.86 -2.83 -21.17
C THR A 57 -13.07 -2.96 -22.47
N ASP A 58 -11.75 -2.76 -22.41
CA ASP A 58 -10.83 -3.07 -23.49
C ASP A 58 -10.27 -4.49 -23.27
N PRO A 59 -10.58 -5.47 -24.15
CA PRO A 59 -10.17 -6.85 -23.97
C PRO A 59 -8.65 -7.05 -23.97
N ASP A 60 -7.89 -6.23 -24.70
CA ASP A 60 -6.43 -6.33 -24.74
C ASP A 60 -5.82 -5.84 -23.42
N ALA A 61 -6.32 -4.72 -22.91
CA ALA A 61 -5.94 -4.19 -21.60
C ALA A 61 -6.34 -5.15 -20.46
N GLY A 62 -7.53 -5.73 -20.52
CA GLY A 62 -8.02 -6.72 -19.56
C GLY A 62 -7.16 -7.99 -19.54
N LEU A 63 -6.73 -8.47 -20.71
CA LEU A 63 -5.80 -9.61 -20.84
C LEU A 63 -4.44 -9.31 -20.23
N ILE A 64 -3.86 -8.14 -20.50
CA ILE A 64 -2.58 -7.71 -19.93
C ILE A 64 -2.65 -7.65 -18.40
N ILE A 65 -3.70 -7.04 -17.83
CA ILE A 65 -3.89 -6.99 -16.37
C ILE A 65 -4.00 -8.41 -15.79
N SER A 66 -4.80 -9.26 -16.44
CA SER A 66 -5.09 -10.60 -15.93
C SER A 66 -3.90 -11.56 -16.01
N LEU A 67 -3.09 -11.46 -17.05
CA LEU A 67 -1.95 -12.37 -17.29
C LEU A 67 -0.65 -11.89 -16.66
N ILE A 68 -0.49 -10.58 -16.43
CA ILE A 68 0.74 -10.02 -15.90
C ILE A 68 0.52 -9.59 -14.45
N VAL A 69 -0.40 -8.66 -14.20
CA VAL A 69 -0.53 -8.06 -12.87
C VAL A 69 -1.01 -9.07 -11.82
N PHE A 70 -2.07 -9.83 -12.09
CA PHE A 70 -2.59 -10.78 -11.09
C PHE A 70 -1.59 -11.89 -10.74
N PRO A 71 -0.88 -12.53 -11.69
CA PRO A 71 0.13 -13.54 -11.36
C PRO A 71 1.31 -12.98 -10.57
N PHE A 72 1.85 -11.83 -10.95
CA PHE A 72 2.96 -11.22 -10.21
C PHE A 72 2.53 -10.80 -8.79
N MET A 73 1.32 -10.25 -8.63
CA MET A 73 0.78 -9.93 -7.31
C MET A 73 0.53 -11.20 -6.47
N GLY A 74 -0.02 -12.25 -7.07
CA GLY A 74 -0.25 -13.54 -6.41
C GLY A 74 1.06 -14.19 -5.93
N ILE A 75 2.08 -14.22 -6.78
CA ILE A 75 3.42 -14.71 -6.42
C ILE A 75 4.01 -13.86 -5.28
N GLY A 76 3.91 -12.54 -5.36
CA GLY A 76 4.39 -11.63 -4.31
C GLY A 76 3.73 -11.89 -2.95
N ILE A 77 2.39 -12.04 -2.93
CA ILE A 77 1.63 -12.39 -1.72
C ILE A 77 2.06 -13.76 -1.19
N MET A 78 2.19 -14.76 -2.06
CA MET A 78 2.60 -16.11 -1.67
C MET A 78 4.00 -16.11 -1.03
N LEU A 79 4.97 -15.43 -1.65
CA LEU A 79 6.33 -15.28 -1.11
C LEU A 79 6.31 -14.55 0.24
N TYR A 80 5.50 -13.49 0.37
CA TYR A 80 5.33 -12.76 1.63
C TYR A 80 4.79 -13.68 2.74
N LEU A 81 3.75 -14.47 2.45
CA LEU A 81 3.16 -15.40 3.42
C LEU A 81 4.13 -16.50 3.83
N ILE A 82 4.86 -17.09 2.88
CA ILE A 82 5.89 -18.11 3.16
C ILE A 82 6.99 -17.52 4.04
N LYS A 83 7.51 -16.34 3.71
CA LYS A 83 8.56 -15.67 4.49
C LYS A 83 8.07 -15.32 5.90
N ASN A 84 6.85 -14.79 6.02
CA ASN A 84 6.26 -14.46 7.33
C ASN A 84 6.05 -15.73 8.18
N ALA A 85 5.58 -16.82 7.58
CA ALA A 85 5.44 -18.10 8.27
C ALA A 85 6.80 -18.67 8.73
N LYS A 86 7.84 -18.54 7.91
CA LYS A 86 9.21 -18.95 8.26
C LYS A 86 9.77 -18.12 9.42
N LEU A 87 9.67 -16.79 9.34
CA LEU A 87 10.14 -15.89 10.41
C LEU A 87 9.41 -16.13 11.74
N LYS A 88 8.10 -16.41 11.69
CA LYS A 88 7.32 -16.78 12.88
C LYS A 88 7.75 -18.12 13.48
N LYS A 89 8.11 -19.12 12.64
CA LYS A 89 8.65 -20.41 13.11
C LYS A 89 10.02 -20.27 13.76
N GLU A 90 10.83 -19.33 13.30
CA GLU A 90 12.16 -19.03 13.85
C GLU A 90 12.11 -18.16 15.12
N GLY A 91 10.91 -17.83 15.64
CA GLY A 91 10.74 -16.97 16.81
C GLY A 91 11.10 -15.50 16.57
N ILE A 92 11.36 -15.13 15.30
CA ILE A 92 11.67 -13.77 14.90
C ILE A 92 10.34 -13.01 14.78
N ASP A 93 9.98 -12.28 15.83
CA ASP A 93 8.88 -11.33 15.77
C ASP A 93 9.31 -10.15 14.88
N ILE A 94 8.85 -10.16 13.63
CA ILE A 94 9.05 -9.07 12.67
C ILE A 94 8.63 -7.72 13.26
N LYS A 95 7.62 -7.72 14.14
CA LYS A 95 7.13 -6.53 14.84
C LYS A 95 8.16 -6.00 15.85
N ALA A 96 8.90 -6.88 16.51
CA ALA A 96 10.01 -6.53 17.39
C ALA A 96 11.27 -6.14 16.60
N MET A 97 11.52 -6.76 15.43
CA MET A 97 12.61 -6.41 14.52
C MET A 97 12.42 -5.03 13.88
N MET A 98 11.18 -4.68 13.48
CA MET A 98 10.87 -3.33 12.98
C MET A 98 11.07 -2.26 14.06
N LYS A 99 10.88 -2.58 15.35
CA LYS A 99 11.22 -1.69 16.45
C LYS A 99 12.73 -1.52 16.66
N LYS A 100 13.54 -2.50 16.20
CA LYS A 100 15.01 -2.52 16.27
C LYS A 100 15.69 -2.07 14.97
N LEU A 101 14.94 -1.58 13.97
CA LEU A 101 15.54 -0.95 12.80
C LEU A 101 16.46 0.20 13.26
N PRO A 102 17.73 0.24 12.80
CA PRO A 102 18.68 1.26 13.21
C PRO A 102 18.13 2.65 12.93
N GLU A 103 18.44 3.59 13.81
CA GLU A 103 18.00 4.98 13.73
C GLU A 103 18.29 5.64 12.37
N SER A 104 19.27 5.15 11.63
CA SER A 104 19.61 5.59 10.26
C SER A 104 18.53 5.30 9.19
N VAL A 105 17.46 4.57 9.52
CA VAL A 105 16.29 4.34 8.65
C VAL A 105 15.02 5.00 9.24
N ARG A 106 15.11 5.58 10.45
CA ARG A 106 14.06 6.45 10.96
C ARG A 106 14.15 7.74 10.14
N LEU A 107 13.02 8.14 9.55
CA LEU A 107 12.86 9.40 8.82
C LEU A 107 12.84 10.58 9.81
N ASP A 108 13.92 10.72 10.56
CA ASP A 108 14.22 11.85 11.43
C ASP A 108 15.48 12.54 10.88
N ASP A 109 15.29 13.23 9.77
CA ASP A 109 15.88 14.54 9.52
C ASP A 109 14.72 15.52 9.26
#